data_AF-A0AAV0E9T3-F1
#
_entry.id   AF-A0AAV0E9T3-F1
#
_cell.length_a   1.000
_cell.length_b   1.000
_cell.length_c   1.000
_cell.angle_alpha   90.00
_cell.angle_beta   90.00
_cell.angle_gamma   90.00
#
_symmetry.space_group_name_H-M   'P 1'
#
loop_
_entity.id
_entity.type
_entity.pdbx_description
1 polymer ?
#
loop_
_entity_poly.entity_id
_entity_poly.type
_entity_poly.pdbx_seq_one_letter_code
_entity_poly.pdbx_strand_id
1 'polypeptide(L)'
;MKLTVRQKLDEFIELIFDNLGEFPNLIGAFRSSVFGKYIDVEFIPVPLHLWSIVSRLAKIDIESEAWFVVKGVPVRYSLTEFSLISGLTCSALASNYEDDFDNDSKARFIEKNFDQDFEGVVSYETVVARFVQLCTTLKDPEAEDELKKDAEVEVIRVAILMFVVMVLLAPSKRKAPIPEWIIGKIGGKEENEFPWGTWAYKGSLDALKHMDLEKKLDEIIAKNKSATMNFPGFLIPISVRTFVNIICRFYFAYCNNNLSSIS
;
A
#
# COMPACT_ATOMS: atom_id res chain seq x y z
N MET A 1 -20.99 12.45 0.96
CA MET A 1 -19.75 12.21 0.21
C MET A 1 -19.19 10.86 0.63
N LYS A 2 -18.77 10.02 -0.32
CA LYS A 2 -18.12 8.74 0.00
C LYS A 2 -16.64 8.86 -0.29
N LEU A 3 -15.79 8.56 0.69
CA LEU A 3 -14.36 8.43 0.47
C LEU A 3 -14.05 6.94 0.28
N THR A 4 -13.54 6.60 -0.89
CA THR A 4 -13.09 5.25 -1.24
C THR A 4 -11.57 5.26 -1.25
N VAL A 5 -10.94 4.22 -0.74
CA VAL A 5 -9.49 4.06 -0.85
C VAL A 5 -9.20 3.19 -2.05
N ARG A 6 -8.15 3.52 -2.81
CA ARG A 6 -7.79 2.80 -4.03
C ARG A 6 -7.09 1.48 -3.77
N GLN A 7 -6.40 1.38 -2.63
CA GLN A 7 -5.72 0.16 -2.21
C GLN A 7 -6.71 -0.99 -2.16
N LYS A 8 -6.23 -2.18 -2.52
CA LYS A 8 -7.04 -3.39 -2.63
C LYS A 8 -6.43 -4.55 -1.86
N LEU A 9 -6.17 -4.35 -0.58
CA LEU A 9 -5.58 -5.36 0.30
C LEU A 9 -6.50 -6.58 0.45
N ASP A 10 -7.81 -6.37 0.51
CA ASP A 10 -8.82 -7.43 0.52
C ASP A 10 -8.74 -8.30 -0.75
N GLU A 11 -8.79 -7.68 -1.93
CA GLU A 11 -8.64 -8.40 -3.22
C GLU A 11 -7.29 -9.10 -3.33
N PHE A 12 -6.21 -8.48 -2.81
CA PHE A 12 -4.89 -9.10 -2.76
C PHE A 12 -4.87 -10.35 -1.88
N ILE A 13 -5.45 -10.28 -0.68
CA ILE A 13 -5.53 -11.41 0.27
C ILE A 13 -6.35 -12.55 -0.34
N GLU A 14 -7.50 -12.24 -0.94
CA GLU A 14 -8.33 -13.23 -1.66
C GLU A 14 -7.53 -13.91 -2.76
N LEU A 15 -6.84 -13.14 -3.63
CA LEU A 15 -6.01 -13.69 -4.70
C LEU A 15 -4.89 -14.61 -4.17
N ILE A 16 -4.22 -14.24 -3.08
CA ILE A 16 -3.17 -15.06 -2.48
C ILE A 16 -3.74 -16.38 -1.97
N PHE A 17 -4.83 -16.36 -1.20
CA PHE A 17 -5.37 -17.59 -0.61
C PHE A 17 -6.07 -18.48 -1.63
N ASP A 18 -6.78 -17.92 -2.61
CA ASP A 18 -7.45 -18.70 -3.67
C ASP A 18 -6.44 -19.44 -4.57
N ASN A 19 -5.27 -18.83 -4.79
CA ASN A 19 -4.28 -19.39 -5.70
C ASN A 19 -3.17 -20.18 -5.00
N LEU A 20 -2.69 -19.72 -3.85
CA LEU A 20 -1.58 -20.33 -3.10
C LEU A 20 -2.01 -21.09 -1.84
N GLY A 21 -3.30 -21.12 -1.50
CA GLY A 21 -3.82 -21.79 -0.30
C GLY A 21 -3.40 -23.25 -0.13
N GLU A 22 -3.22 -23.97 -1.24
CA GLU A 22 -2.80 -25.37 -1.28
C GLU A 22 -1.27 -25.55 -1.16
N PHE A 23 -0.50 -24.46 -1.22
CA PHE A 23 0.97 -24.43 -1.21
C PHE A 23 1.49 -23.72 0.05
N PRO A 24 1.45 -24.38 1.24
CA PRO A 24 1.81 -23.75 2.50
C PRO A 24 3.28 -23.28 2.57
N ASN A 25 4.18 -23.94 1.84
CA ASN A 25 5.57 -23.53 1.67
C ASN A 25 5.68 -22.16 0.98
N LEU A 26 4.89 -21.90 -0.07
CA LEU A 26 4.90 -20.65 -0.82
C LEU A 26 4.25 -19.52 -0.03
N ILE A 27 3.15 -19.80 0.69
CA ILE A 27 2.59 -18.84 1.66
C ILE A 27 3.64 -18.50 2.73
N GLY A 28 4.37 -19.50 3.24
CA GLY A 28 5.46 -19.29 4.20
C GLY A 28 6.59 -18.42 3.63
N ALA A 29 6.95 -18.64 2.36
CA ALA A 29 7.95 -17.83 1.67
C ALA A 29 7.48 -16.36 1.52
N PHE A 30 6.23 -16.13 1.10
CA PHE A 30 5.67 -14.78 1.06
C PHE A 30 5.60 -14.12 2.44
N ARG A 31 5.20 -14.88 3.48
CA ARG A 31 5.18 -14.40 4.88
C ARG A 31 6.54 -13.92 5.37
N SER A 32 7.62 -14.46 4.80
CA SER A 32 8.99 -14.08 5.16
C SER A 32 9.46 -12.77 4.49
N SER A 33 8.69 -12.24 3.53
CA SER A 33 8.96 -10.94 2.90
C SER A 33 8.59 -9.76 3.80
N VAL A 34 9.05 -8.55 3.47
CA VAL A 34 8.63 -7.30 4.14
C VAL A 34 7.12 -7.05 4.15
N PHE A 35 6.36 -7.68 3.25
CA PHE A 35 4.91 -7.53 3.14
C PHE A 35 4.15 -8.72 3.75
N GLY A 36 4.85 -9.74 4.22
CA GLY A 36 4.26 -11.01 4.63
C GLY A 36 3.18 -10.88 5.69
N LYS A 37 3.39 -10.02 6.68
CA LYS A 37 2.44 -9.78 7.78
C LYS A 37 1.05 -9.27 7.34
N TYR A 38 0.92 -8.70 6.14
CA TYR A 38 -0.34 -8.10 5.70
C TYR A 38 -1.38 -9.14 5.29
N ILE A 39 -0.98 -10.38 5.00
CA ILE A 39 -1.92 -11.45 4.65
C ILE A 39 -2.70 -11.95 5.87
N ASP A 40 -2.18 -11.72 7.07
CA ASP A 40 -2.78 -12.11 8.34
C ASP A 40 -3.52 -10.93 9.02
N VAL A 41 -3.56 -9.75 8.38
CA VAL A 41 -4.28 -8.59 8.90
C VAL A 41 -5.77 -8.74 8.60
N GLU A 42 -6.60 -8.69 9.64
CA GLU A 42 -8.05 -8.57 9.47
C GLU A 42 -8.36 -7.26 8.74
N PHE A 43 -8.92 -7.35 7.54
CA PHE A 43 -9.34 -6.19 6.79
C PHE A 43 -10.52 -5.53 7.51
N ILE A 44 -10.28 -4.36 8.08
CA ILE A 44 -11.35 -3.51 8.60
C ILE A 44 -11.80 -2.60 7.44
N PRO A 45 -13.04 -2.75 6.96
CA PRO A 45 -13.56 -1.89 5.89
C PRO A 45 -13.37 -0.44 6.26
N VAL A 46 -12.98 0.37 5.27
CA VAL A 46 -12.80 1.82 5.44
C VAL A 46 -13.97 2.38 6.22
N PRO A 47 -13.76 2.94 7.42
CA PRO A 47 -14.86 3.46 8.20
C PRO A 47 -15.60 4.48 7.34
N LEU A 48 -16.94 4.41 7.34
CA LEU A 48 -17.80 5.40 6.69
C LEU A 48 -17.45 6.85 7.13
N HIS A 49 -16.73 6.97 8.25
CA HIS A 49 -16.25 8.21 8.86
C HIS A 49 -14.86 8.66 8.40
N LEU A 50 -14.18 7.98 7.47
CA LEU A 50 -12.86 8.42 6.98
C LEU A 50 -12.91 9.87 6.46
N TRP A 51 -13.98 10.20 5.72
CA TRP A 51 -14.27 11.58 5.30
C TRP A 51 -14.32 12.54 6.48
N SER A 52 -14.96 12.18 7.59
CA SER A 52 -15.10 13.05 8.76
C SER A 52 -13.78 13.40 9.46
N ILE A 53 -12.74 12.57 9.27
CA ILE A 53 -11.39 12.84 9.76
C ILE A 53 -10.65 13.70 8.74
N VAL A 54 -10.69 13.33 7.46
CA VAL A 54 -10.02 14.09 6.38
C VAL A 54 -10.55 15.52 6.29
N SER A 55 -11.85 15.76 6.49
CA SER A 55 -12.43 17.11 6.55
C SER A 55 -11.91 17.97 7.70
N ARG A 56 -11.20 17.38 8.67
CA ARG A 56 -10.58 18.08 9.80
C ARG A 56 -9.11 18.39 9.56
N LEU A 57 -8.58 18.13 8.36
CA LEU A 57 -7.21 18.47 7.99
C LEU A 57 -6.97 19.96 8.20
N ALA A 58 -5.97 20.29 9.00
CA ALA A 58 -5.53 21.65 9.25
C ALA A 58 -4.60 22.12 8.13
N LYS A 59 -4.82 23.34 7.64
CA LYS A 59 -3.91 24.03 6.74
C LYS A 59 -2.77 24.61 7.57
N ILE A 60 -1.60 23.97 7.52
CA ILE A 60 -0.38 24.40 8.22
C ILE A 60 0.82 24.35 7.28
N ASP A 61 1.84 25.15 7.55
CA ASP A 61 3.05 25.27 6.72
C ASP A 61 4.14 24.22 7.06
N ILE A 62 3.74 23.03 7.51
CA ILE A 62 4.66 21.91 7.79
C ILE A 62 4.55 20.91 6.65
N GLU A 63 5.58 20.78 5.82
CA GLU A 63 5.58 19.92 4.64
C GLU A 63 5.68 18.43 4.94
N SER A 64 6.32 18.04 6.03
CA SER A 64 6.61 16.63 6.37
C SER A 64 5.52 15.92 7.15
N GLU A 65 4.46 16.61 7.57
CA GLU A 65 3.39 16.07 8.42
C GLU A 65 2.00 16.53 7.98
N ALA A 66 0.97 15.79 8.38
CA ALA A 66 -0.43 16.22 8.33
C ALA A 66 -0.96 16.39 9.75
N TRP A 67 -1.85 17.36 9.94
CA TRP A 67 -2.46 17.64 11.24
C TRP A 67 -3.97 17.70 11.09
N PHE A 68 -4.69 17.14 12.06
CA PHE A 68 -6.15 17.10 12.07
C PHE A 68 -6.70 17.72 13.35
N VAL A 69 -7.79 18.49 13.27
CA VAL A 69 -8.46 19.04 14.46
C VAL A 69 -9.69 18.20 14.81
N VAL A 70 -9.52 17.26 15.73
CA VAL A 70 -10.58 16.36 16.19
C VAL A 70 -11.14 16.87 17.51
N LYS A 71 -12.38 17.36 17.49
CA LYS A 71 -13.06 17.95 18.68
C LYS A 71 -12.20 19.05 19.37
N GLY A 72 -11.55 19.90 18.59
CA GLY A 72 -10.69 20.98 19.11
C GLY A 72 -9.28 20.55 19.50
N VAL A 73 -8.97 19.25 19.45
CA VAL A 73 -7.63 18.73 19.75
C VAL A 73 -6.83 18.56 18.45
N PRO A 74 -5.64 19.14 18.34
CA PRO A 74 -4.75 18.91 17.21
C PRO A 74 -4.14 17.51 17.32
N VAL A 75 -4.24 16.74 16.24
CA VAL A 75 -3.74 15.38 16.11
C VAL A 75 -2.76 15.32 14.97
N ARG A 76 -1.53 14.91 15.26
CA ARG A 76 -0.46 14.79 14.28
C ARG A 76 -0.48 13.44 13.57
N TYR A 77 -0.17 13.46 12.29
CA TYR A 77 0.13 12.29 11.47
C TYR A 77 1.46 12.53 10.74
N SER A 78 2.53 11.93 11.27
CA SER A 78 3.89 11.98 10.73
C SER A 78 4.33 10.60 10.22
N LEU A 79 5.56 10.53 9.70
CA LEU A 79 6.20 9.26 9.34
C LEU A 79 6.30 8.29 10.53
N THR A 80 6.33 8.80 11.77
CA THR A 80 6.36 7.97 12.99
C THR A 80 5.03 7.23 13.19
N GLU A 81 3.91 7.95 13.13
CA GLU A 81 2.61 7.30 13.25
C GLU A 81 2.37 6.36 12.06
N PHE A 82 2.82 6.74 10.85
CA PHE A 82 2.78 5.85 9.69
C PHE A 82 3.59 4.57 9.90
N SER A 83 4.81 4.65 10.42
CA SER A 83 5.66 3.48 10.64
C SER A 83 5.08 2.55 11.70
N LEU A 84 4.47 3.09 12.76
CA LEU A 84 3.83 2.28 13.79
C LEU A 84 2.59 1.54 13.28
N ILE A 85 1.77 2.20 12.45
CA ILE A 85 0.51 1.62 11.95
C ILE A 85 0.78 0.65 10.81
N SER A 86 1.66 1.03 9.88
CA SER A 86 2.03 0.18 8.76
C SER A 86 2.94 -0.97 9.21
N GLY A 87 3.90 -0.68 10.09
CA GLY A 87 5.11 -1.45 10.34
C GLY A 87 5.98 -1.69 9.10
N LEU A 88 5.86 -0.87 8.05
CA LEU A 88 6.81 -0.86 6.94
C LEU A 88 8.11 -0.19 7.39
N THR A 89 9.22 -0.58 6.78
CA THR A 89 10.50 0.12 6.94
C THR A 89 10.38 1.56 6.47
N CYS A 90 10.62 2.50 7.38
CA CYS A 90 10.51 3.95 7.16
C CYS A 90 11.88 4.65 7.30
N SER A 91 12.94 4.04 6.77
CA SER A 91 14.28 4.66 6.73
C SER A 91 14.37 5.78 5.69
N ALA A 92 15.49 6.49 5.65
CA ALA A 92 15.69 7.60 4.72
C ALA A 92 15.55 7.13 3.26
N LEU A 93 14.70 7.80 2.50
CA LEU A 93 14.54 7.59 1.06
C LEU A 93 15.50 8.52 0.32
N ALA A 94 16.42 7.95 -0.47
CA ALA A 94 17.35 8.70 -1.32
C ALA A 94 16.58 9.64 -2.26
N SER A 95 17.13 10.80 -2.60
CA SER A 95 16.42 11.77 -3.46
C SER A 95 16.26 11.30 -4.91
N ASN A 96 17.17 10.46 -5.39
CA ASN A 96 17.22 9.92 -6.75
C ASN A 96 16.81 8.43 -6.80
N TYR A 97 15.98 7.99 -5.86
CA TYR A 97 15.58 6.57 -5.77
C TYR A 97 14.89 6.03 -7.04
N GLU A 98 14.30 6.92 -7.86
CA GLU A 98 13.66 6.55 -9.12
C GLU A 98 14.67 6.22 -10.22
N ASP A 99 15.91 6.71 -10.10
CA ASP A 99 17.01 6.42 -11.03
C ASP A 99 17.95 5.33 -10.49
N ASP A 100 17.84 5.02 -9.19
CA ASP A 100 18.68 4.06 -8.48
C ASP A 100 18.08 2.65 -8.55
N PHE A 101 18.18 2.00 -9.70
CA PHE A 101 17.82 0.59 -9.86
C PHE A 101 18.67 -0.08 -10.95
N ASP A 102 18.91 -1.39 -10.81
CA ASP A 102 19.62 -2.15 -11.83
C ASP A 102 18.74 -2.38 -13.07
N ASN A 103 19.09 -1.69 -14.17
CA ASN A 103 18.40 -1.83 -15.45
C ASN A 103 18.47 -3.26 -16.01
N ASP A 104 19.56 -3.98 -15.76
CA ASP A 104 19.71 -5.35 -16.26
C ASP A 104 18.78 -6.30 -15.49
N SER A 105 18.68 -6.13 -14.16
CA SER A 105 17.72 -6.90 -13.35
C SER A 105 16.28 -6.59 -13.70
N LYS A 106 15.95 -5.31 -13.97
CA LYS A 106 14.64 -4.94 -14.52
C LYS A 106 14.36 -5.68 -15.84
N ALA A 107 15.27 -5.60 -16.80
CA ALA A 107 15.10 -6.21 -18.11
C ALA A 107 14.92 -7.74 -18.02
N ARG A 108 15.78 -8.43 -17.27
CA ARG A 108 15.65 -9.88 -17.02
C ARG A 108 14.34 -10.24 -16.34
N PHE A 109 13.88 -9.44 -15.39
CA PHE A 109 12.62 -9.70 -14.69
C PHE A 109 11.42 -9.54 -15.64
N ILE A 110 11.44 -8.52 -16.50
CA ILE A 110 10.41 -8.31 -17.52
C ILE A 110 10.40 -9.46 -18.51
N GLU A 111 11.55 -9.78 -19.10
CA GLU A 111 11.71 -10.86 -20.06
C GLU A 111 11.19 -12.20 -19.50
N LYS A 112 11.53 -12.50 -18.24
CA LYS A 112 11.15 -13.74 -17.59
C LYS A 112 9.66 -13.84 -17.25
N ASN A 113 9.02 -12.73 -16.86
CA ASN A 113 7.68 -12.76 -16.28
C ASN A 113 6.59 -12.19 -17.17
N PHE A 114 6.93 -11.33 -18.12
CA PHE A 114 5.94 -10.65 -18.95
C PHE A 114 6.13 -10.89 -20.44
N ASP A 115 7.08 -11.77 -20.82
CA ASP A 115 7.36 -12.29 -22.16
C ASP A 115 8.32 -11.44 -23.01
N GLN A 116 9.03 -12.09 -23.94
CA GLN A 116 9.97 -11.46 -24.89
C GLN A 116 9.23 -10.64 -25.98
N ASP A 117 7.99 -11.00 -26.30
CA ASP A 117 7.14 -10.36 -27.32
C ASP A 117 6.10 -9.38 -26.74
N PHE A 118 6.25 -9.01 -25.47
CA PHE A 118 5.35 -8.07 -24.82
C PHE A 118 5.65 -6.64 -25.27
N GLU A 119 5.02 -6.24 -26.37
CA GLU A 119 4.91 -4.84 -26.80
C GLU A 119 4.05 -3.99 -25.84
N GLY A 120 3.56 -4.60 -24.76
CA GLY A 120 2.69 -4.00 -23.78
C GLY A 120 3.42 -3.21 -22.70
N VAL A 121 2.61 -2.53 -21.90
CA VAL A 121 3.06 -1.84 -20.70
C VAL A 121 2.80 -2.74 -19.49
N VAL A 122 3.82 -2.98 -18.65
CA VAL A 122 3.63 -3.72 -17.40
C VAL A 122 2.70 -2.89 -16.51
N SER A 123 1.53 -3.44 -16.24
CA SER A 123 0.43 -2.78 -15.56
C SER A 123 -0.13 -3.66 -14.46
N TYR A 124 -1.06 -3.13 -13.65
CA TYR A 124 -1.78 -3.92 -12.65
C TYR A 124 -2.38 -5.20 -13.24
N GLU A 125 -3.01 -5.08 -14.40
CA GLU A 125 -3.75 -6.19 -15.01
C GLU A 125 -2.79 -7.32 -15.43
N THR A 126 -1.63 -6.95 -15.96
CA THR A 126 -0.63 -7.91 -16.43
C THR A 126 0.09 -8.59 -15.27
N VAL A 127 0.33 -7.87 -14.15
CA VAL A 127 0.89 -8.44 -12.92
C VAL A 127 -0.05 -9.49 -12.33
N VAL A 128 -1.35 -9.18 -12.20
CA VAL A 128 -2.33 -10.14 -11.68
C VAL A 128 -2.49 -11.34 -12.62
N ALA A 129 -2.55 -11.11 -13.94
CA ALA A 129 -2.62 -12.19 -14.91
C ALA A 129 -1.40 -13.12 -14.84
N ARG A 130 -0.20 -12.57 -14.72
CA ARG A 130 1.03 -13.36 -14.57
C ARG A 130 1.04 -14.15 -13.25
N PHE A 131 0.61 -13.55 -12.15
CA PHE A 131 0.50 -14.27 -10.88
C PHE A 131 -0.40 -15.50 -11.00
N VAL A 132 -1.58 -15.35 -11.59
CA VAL A 132 -2.53 -16.45 -11.83
C VAL A 132 -1.96 -17.50 -12.78
N GLN A 133 -1.24 -17.09 -13.83
CA GLN A 133 -0.56 -17.99 -14.75
C GLN A 133 0.46 -18.88 -14.02
N LEU A 134 1.33 -18.28 -13.21
CA LEU A 134 2.33 -19.02 -12.41
C LEU A 134 1.66 -20.00 -11.44
N CYS A 135 0.57 -19.59 -10.80
CA CYS A 135 -0.19 -20.48 -9.93
C CYS A 135 -0.84 -21.64 -10.69
N THR A 136 -1.32 -21.39 -11.91
CA THR A 136 -1.84 -22.45 -12.79
C THR A 136 -0.75 -23.47 -13.13
N THR A 137 0.45 -23.01 -13.48
CA THR A 137 1.61 -23.88 -13.75
C THR A 137 1.98 -24.74 -12.53
N LEU A 138 1.89 -24.19 -11.32
CA LEU A 138 2.16 -24.94 -10.09
C LEU A 138 1.12 -26.03 -9.82
N LYS A 139 -0.15 -25.79 -10.17
CA LYS A 139 -1.27 -26.72 -10.00
C LYS A 139 -1.34 -27.78 -11.10
N ASP A 140 -0.70 -27.55 -12.24
CA ASP A 140 -0.74 -28.45 -13.39
C ASP A 140 0.03 -29.76 -13.09
N PRO A 141 -0.63 -30.92 -13.06
CA PRO A 141 0.04 -32.19 -12.82
C PRO A 141 1.01 -32.58 -13.97
N GLU A 142 0.79 -32.07 -15.18
CA GLU A 142 1.57 -32.39 -16.38
C GLU A 142 2.77 -31.46 -16.58
N ALA A 143 2.84 -30.34 -15.86
CA ALA A 143 3.96 -29.42 -15.96
C ALA A 143 5.27 -30.04 -15.46
N GLU A 144 6.34 -29.80 -16.23
CA GLU A 144 7.69 -30.28 -15.94
C GLU A 144 8.19 -29.80 -14.57
N ASP A 145 8.92 -30.66 -13.85
CA ASP A 145 9.42 -30.33 -12.50
C ASP A 145 10.34 -29.10 -12.48
N GLU A 146 11.15 -28.90 -13.53
CA GLU A 146 12.00 -27.72 -13.67
C GLU A 146 11.17 -26.44 -13.83
N LEU A 147 10.09 -26.51 -14.62
CA LEU A 147 9.16 -25.41 -14.81
C LEU A 147 8.42 -25.06 -13.51
N LYS A 148 8.02 -26.07 -12.72
CA LYS A 148 7.41 -25.84 -11.40
C LYS A 148 8.36 -25.17 -10.43
N LYS A 149 9.61 -25.62 -10.35
CA LYS A 149 10.63 -24.99 -9.49
C LYS A 149 10.89 -23.54 -9.88
N ASP A 150 10.92 -23.24 -11.18
CA ASP A 150 11.04 -21.86 -11.64
C ASP A 150 9.81 -21.02 -11.24
N ALA A 151 8.61 -21.58 -11.42
CA ALA A 151 7.36 -20.92 -11.04
C ALA A 151 7.28 -20.66 -9.53
N GLU A 152 7.77 -21.57 -8.67
CA GLU A 152 7.82 -21.37 -7.21
C GLU A 152 8.65 -20.14 -6.82
N VAL A 153 9.75 -19.88 -7.52
CA VAL A 153 10.61 -18.72 -7.25
C VAL A 153 9.96 -17.44 -7.76
N GLU A 154 9.43 -17.46 -8.98
CA GLU A 154 8.87 -16.26 -9.61
C GLU A 154 7.51 -15.86 -9.02
N VAL A 155 6.69 -16.81 -8.58
CA VAL A 155 5.36 -16.51 -8.02
C VAL A 155 5.47 -15.64 -6.76
N ILE A 156 6.52 -15.84 -5.95
CA ILE A 156 6.75 -15.03 -4.75
C ILE A 156 7.16 -13.60 -5.14
N ARG A 157 8.05 -13.43 -6.13
CA ARG A 157 8.44 -12.10 -6.60
C ARG A 157 7.29 -11.35 -7.26
N VAL A 158 6.50 -12.05 -8.08
CA VAL A 158 5.31 -11.48 -8.70
C VAL A 158 4.25 -11.16 -7.64
N ALA A 159 4.10 -11.96 -6.59
CA ALA A 159 3.22 -11.65 -5.46
C ALA A 159 3.68 -10.39 -4.69
N ILE A 160 4.99 -10.19 -4.51
CA ILE A 160 5.57 -8.98 -3.91
C ILE A 160 5.28 -7.75 -4.79
N LEU A 161 5.47 -7.86 -6.10
CA LEU A 161 5.11 -6.80 -7.05
C LEU A 161 3.60 -6.52 -7.03
N MET A 162 2.79 -7.58 -6.99
CA MET A 162 1.34 -7.48 -6.89
C MET A 162 0.94 -6.72 -5.62
N PHE A 163 1.56 -7.01 -4.47
CA PHE A 163 1.33 -6.25 -3.23
C PHE A 163 1.65 -4.77 -3.40
N VAL A 164 2.86 -4.43 -3.90
CA VAL A 164 3.27 -3.04 -4.10
C VAL A 164 2.29 -2.30 -5.00
N VAL A 165 1.86 -2.91 -6.11
CA VAL A 165 0.98 -2.28 -7.09
C VAL A 165 -0.45 -2.17 -6.59
N MET A 166 -1.00 -3.20 -5.95
CA MET A 166 -2.38 -3.26 -5.47
C MET A 166 -2.60 -2.45 -4.19
N VAL A 167 -1.60 -2.43 -3.30
CA VAL A 167 -1.77 -1.93 -1.93
C VAL A 167 -1.07 -0.59 -1.70
N LEU A 168 0.16 -0.42 -2.20
CA LEU A 168 0.95 0.79 -1.95
C LEU A 168 0.79 1.85 -3.05
N LEU A 169 0.92 1.45 -4.32
CA LEU A 169 0.80 2.35 -5.46
C LEU A 169 -0.67 2.66 -5.79
N ALA A 170 -1.51 1.61 -5.83
CA ALA A 170 -2.94 1.66 -6.06
C ALA A 170 -3.35 2.62 -7.20
N PRO A 171 -2.90 2.35 -8.45
CA PRO A 171 -3.11 3.28 -9.57
C PRO A 171 -4.60 3.49 -9.85
N SER A 172 -4.96 4.69 -10.33
CA SER A 172 -6.35 5.04 -10.64
C SER A 172 -6.92 4.26 -11.84
N LYS A 173 -6.06 3.75 -12.72
CA LYS A 173 -6.42 3.00 -13.93
C LYS A 173 -5.69 1.65 -13.91
N ARG A 174 -6.41 0.56 -14.21
CA ARG A 174 -5.83 -0.81 -14.24
C ARG A 174 -4.72 -0.97 -15.28
N LYS A 175 -4.79 -0.23 -16.39
CA LYS A 175 -3.79 -0.24 -17.47
C LYS A 175 -2.70 0.83 -17.32
N ALA A 176 -2.60 1.47 -16.14
CA ALA A 176 -1.53 2.44 -15.92
C ALA A 176 -0.17 1.72 -15.89
N PRO A 177 0.88 2.31 -16.51
CA PRO A 177 2.24 1.81 -16.39
C PRO A 177 2.67 1.76 -14.93
N ILE A 178 3.28 0.65 -14.55
CA ILE A 178 4.02 0.54 -13.30
C ILE A 178 5.37 1.25 -13.50
N PRO A 179 5.80 2.13 -12.58
CA PRO A 179 7.11 2.75 -12.64
C PRO A 179 8.24 1.72 -12.76
N GLU A 180 9.16 1.93 -13.70
CA GLU A 180 10.24 0.99 -13.99
C GLU A 180 11.12 0.70 -12.79
N TRP A 181 11.37 1.70 -11.94
CA TRP A 181 12.17 1.53 -10.73
C TRP A 181 11.55 0.55 -9.73
N ILE A 182 10.22 0.43 -9.66
CA ILE A 182 9.55 -0.56 -8.81
C ILE A 182 9.85 -1.97 -9.33
N ILE A 183 9.75 -2.15 -10.64
CA ILE A 183 10.08 -3.41 -11.31
C ILE A 183 11.56 -3.73 -11.11
N GLY A 184 12.43 -2.72 -11.24
CA GLY A 184 13.87 -2.84 -11.02
C GLY A 184 14.22 -3.26 -9.60
N LYS A 185 13.63 -2.63 -8.57
CA LYS A 185 13.88 -3.01 -7.16
C LYS A 185 13.47 -4.45 -6.87
N ILE A 186 12.33 -4.91 -7.40
CA ILE A 186 11.87 -6.29 -7.17
C ILE A 186 12.65 -7.29 -8.01
N GLY A 187 12.97 -6.95 -9.26
CA GLY A 187 13.83 -7.77 -10.13
C GLY A 187 15.25 -7.92 -9.58
N GLY A 188 15.78 -6.86 -8.97
CA GLY A 188 17.08 -6.81 -8.30
C GLY A 188 17.10 -7.46 -6.91
N LYS A 189 15.96 -7.93 -6.40
CA LYS A 189 15.79 -8.50 -5.06
C LYS A 189 16.06 -7.52 -3.90
N GLU A 190 15.82 -6.24 -4.14
CA GLU A 190 16.02 -5.15 -3.19
C GLU A 190 14.74 -4.81 -2.40
N GLU A 191 13.69 -5.64 -2.51
CA GLU A 191 12.39 -5.37 -1.87
C GLU A 191 12.50 -5.23 -0.35
N ASN A 192 13.46 -5.89 0.30
CA ASN A 192 13.61 -5.86 1.75
C ASN A 192 14.41 -4.64 2.24
N GLU A 193 15.22 -4.04 1.37
CA GLU A 193 16.11 -2.92 1.68
C GLU A 193 15.44 -1.57 1.40
N PHE A 194 14.59 -1.53 0.37
CA PHE A 194 13.92 -0.30 -0.03
C PHE A 194 12.96 0.22 1.06
N PRO A 195 12.97 1.53 1.39
CA PRO A 195 12.12 2.12 2.41
C PRO A 195 10.69 2.34 1.93
N TRP A 196 9.97 1.25 1.63
CA TRP A 196 8.58 1.26 1.16
C TRP A 196 7.65 2.10 2.03
N GLY A 197 7.89 2.13 3.34
CA GLY A 197 7.10 2.91 4.27
C GLY A 197 7.27 4.42 4.08
N THR A 198 8.50 4.90 3.92
CA THR A 198 8.78 6.31 3.66
C THR A 198 8.22 6.74 2.30
N TRP A 199 8.38 5.90 1.28
CA TRP A 199 7.83 6.16 -0.04
C TRP A 199 6.29 6.23 -0.03
N ALA A 200 5.62 5.23 0.55
CA ALA A 200 4.17 5.20 0.66
C ALA A 200 3.62 6.34 1.54
N TYR A 201 4.34 6.73 2.60
CA TYR A 201 4.00 7.88 3.43
C TYR A 201 4.04 9.19 2.64
N LYS A 202 5.12 9.46 1.90
CA LYS A 202 5.25 10.68 1.10
C LYS A 202 4.13 10.79 0.07
N GLY A 203 3.83 9.71 -0.66
CA GLY A 203 2.71 9.69 -1.61
C GLY A 203 1.34 9.89 -0.94
N SER A 204 1.14 9.31 0.24
CA SER A 204 -0.09 9.50 1.02
C SER A 204 -0.24 10.94 1.54
N LEU A 205 0.86 11.54 2.00
CA LEU A 205 0.89 12.90 2.51
C LEU A 205 0.64 13.92 1.40
N ASP A 206 1.30 13.73 0.26
CA ASP A 206 1.10 14.55 -0.94
C ASP A 206 -0.37 14.52 -1.38
N ALA A 207 -0.96 13.32 -1.44
CA ALA A 207 -2.36 13.14 -1.79
C ALA A 207 -3.33 13.76 -0.78
N LEU A 208 -2.98 13.82 0.51
CA LEU A 208 -3.77 14.51 1.53
C LEU A 208 -3.72 16.03 1.37
N LYS A 209 -2.53 16.58 1.10
CA LYS A 209 -2.32 18.04 1.02
C LYS A 209 -2.88 18.65 -0.24
N HIS A 210 -2.78 17.94 -1.36
CA HIS A 210 -3.35 18.36 -2.63
C HIS A 210 -4.82 17.98 -2.79
N MET A 211 -5.44 17.45 -1.73
CA MET A 211 -6.86 17.17 -1.71
C MET A 211 -7.67 18.46 -1.59
N ASP A 212 -8.19 18.95 -2.70
CA ASP A 212 -9.06 20.13 -2.73
C ASP A 212 -10.47 19.77 -2.24
N LEU A 213 -10.62 19.74 -0.91
CA LEU A 213 -11.86 19.42 -0.21
C LEU A 213 -12.95 20.47 -0.46
N GLU A 214 -12.58 21.74 -0.59
CA GLU A 214 -13.49 22.87 -0.80
C GLU A 214 -14.15 22.77 -2.18
N LYS A 215 -13.35 22.63 -3.23
CA LYS A 215 -13.87 22.41 -4.59
C LYS A 215 -14.74 21.17 -4.70
N LYS A 216 -14.38 20.10 -4.00
CA LYS A 216 -15.19 18.86 -3.99
C LYS A 216 -16.53 19.06 -3.30
N LEU A 217 -16.59 19.86 -2.25
CA LEU A 217 -17.83 20.23 -1.58
C LEU A 217 -18.70 21.09 -2.50
N ASP A 218 -18.13 22.08 -3.18
CA ASP A 218 -18.82 22.92 -4.16
C ASP A 218 -19.39 22.10 -5.32
N GLU A 219 -18.63 21.13 -5.84
CA GLU A 219 -19.09 20.19 -6.88
C GLU A 219 -20.29 19.36 -6.42
N ILE A 220 -20.32 18.91 -5.16
CA ILE A 220 -21.45 18.16 -4.59
C ILE A 220 -22.69 19.04 -4.50
N ILE A 221 -22.52 20.24 -3.95
CA ILE A 221 -23.61 21.22 -3.77
C ILE A 221 -24.20 21.59 -5.11
N ALA A 222 -23.36 21.91 -6.10
CA ALA A 222 -23.79 22.32 -7.43
C ALA A 222 -24.48 21.20 -8.22
N LYS A 223 -24.01 19.95 -8.10
CA LYS A 223 -24.52 18.82 -8.91
C LYS A 223 -25.65 18.03 -8.24
N ASN A 224 -25.97 18.32 -6.98
CA ASN A 224 -26.91 17.56 -6.15
C ASN A 224 -26.74 16.03 -6.26
N LYS A 225 -25.47 15.59 -6.34
CA LYS A 225 -25.07 14.18 -6.52
C LYS A 225 -24.03 13.82 -5.49
N SER A 226 -24.06 12.57 -5.02
CA SER A 226 -23.00 12.04 -4.16
C SER A 226 -21.68 12.02 -4.94
N ALA A 227 -20.66 12.75 -4.47
CA ALA A 227 -19.32 12.58 -4.99
C ALA A 227 -18.60 11.42 -4.29
N THR A 228 -17.87 10.64 -5.08
CA THR A 228 -16.89 9.66 -4.60
C THR A 228 -15.50 10.24 -4.80
N MET A 229 -14.70 10.25 -3.74
CA MET A 229 -13.30 10.64 -3.80
C MET A 229 -12.43 9.41 -3.59
N ASN A 230 -11.37 9.29 -4.38
CA ASN A 230 -10.47 8.12 -4.35
C ASN A 230 -9.14 8.52 -3.74
N PHE A 231 -8.89 8.09 -2.50
CA PHE A 231 -7.63 8.31 -1.81
C PHE A 231 -6.61 7.23 -2.21
N PRO A 232 -5.44 7.62 -2.77
CA PRO A 232 -4.41 6.65 -3.17
C PRO A 232 -3.57 6.14 -2.00
N GLY A 233 -3.55 6.83 -0.86
CA GLY A 233 -2.63 6.51 0.22
C GLY A 233 -3.01 5.26 1.03
N PHE A 234 -1.98 4.50 1.37
CA PHE A 234 -2.03 3.38 2.30
C PHE A 234 -2.31 3.91 3.72
N LEU A 235 -3.22 3.23 4.45
CA LEU A 235 -3.40 3.27 5.94
C LEU A 235 -4.35 4.25 6.61
N ILE A 236 -5.05 5.18 5.94
CA ILE A 236 -6.08 5.94 6.70
C ILE A 236 -7.28 5.04 7.17
N PRO A 237 -7.65 3.95 6.47
CA PRO A 237 -8.70 3.02 6.94
C PRO A 237 -8.35 2.21 8.19
N ILE A 238 -7.18 1.55 8.18
CA ILE A 238 -6.69 0.69 9.27
C ILE A 238 -6.34 1.55 10.49
N SER A 239 -5.91 2.80 10.24
CA SER A 239 -5.63 3.73 11.31
C SER A 239 -6.87 4.08 12.12
N VAL A 240 -8.10 4.26 11.64
CA VAL A 240 -9.13 4.86 12.53
C VAL A 240 -9.43 4.05 13.82
N ARG A 241 -9.50 2.72 13.79
CA ARG A 241 -9.74 1.94 15.03
C ARG A 241 -8.51 1.92 15.93
N THR A 242 -7.33 1.82 15.33
CA THR A 242 -6.04 1.77 16.04
C THR A 242 -5.60 3.15 16.51
N PHE A 243 -5.77 4.20 15.71
CA PHE A 243 -5.50 5.62 15.93
C PHE A 243 -6.46 6.23 16.94
N VAL A 244 -7.77 5.92 16.91
CA VAL A 244 -8.67 6.32 18.01
C VAL A 244 -8.29 5.58 19.30
N ASN A 245 -8.00 4.28 19.27
CA ASN A 245 -7.61 3.55 20.49
C ASN A 245 -6.21 3.90 21.02
N ILE A 246 -5.22 4.11 20.15
CA ILE A 246 -3.85 4.50 20.47
C ILE A 246 -3.84 5.93 20.97
N ILE A 247 -4.48 6.88 20.27
CA ILE A 247 -4.59 8.24 20.78
C ILE A 247 -5.39 8.23 22.08
N CYS A 248 -6.56 7.58 22.18
CA CYS A 248 -7.27 7.53 23.46
C CYS A 248 -6.43 6.90 24.58
N ARG A 249 -5.63 5.85 24.34
CA ARG A 249 -4.79 5.20 25.37
C ARG A 249 -3.54 6.00 25.73
N PHE A 250 -2.79 6.50 24.75
CA PHE A 250 -1.61 7.33 24.99
C PHE A 250 -1.99 8.69 25.59
N TYR A 251 -3.13 9.27 25.18
CA TYR A 251 -3.61 10.53 25.74
C TYR A 251 -4.22 10.35 27.13
N PHE A 252 -4.91 9.24 27.43
CA PHE A 252 -5.30 8.94 28.83
C PHE A 252 -4.07 8.76 29.73
N ALA A 253 -3.03 8.08 29.25
CA ALA A 253 -1.78 7.93 30.01
C ALA A 253 -1.05 9.27 30.20
N TYR A 254 -1.01 10.12 29.18
CA TYR A 254 -0.37 11.44 29.23
C TYR A 254 -1.15 12.45 30.11
N CYS A 255 -2.49 12.42 30.08
CA CYS A 255 -3.32 13.23 30.97
C CYS A 255 -3.28 12.72 32.42
N ASN A 256 -3.28 11.41 32.66
CA ASN A 256 -3.19 10.85 34.02
C ASN A 256 -1.83 11.12 34.68
N ASN A 257 -0.73 11.09 33.91
CA ASN A 257 0.61 11.40 34.44
C ASN A 257 0.86 12.91 34.70
N ASN A 258 0.05 13.79 34.12
CA ASN A 258 0.10 15.24 34.38
C ASN A 258 -0.93 15.70 35.42
N LEU A 259 -1.86 14.83 35.84
CA LEU A 259 -2.77 15.07 36.96
C LEU A 259 -2.19 14.59 38.30
N SER A 260 -1.23 13.66 38.29
CA SER A 260 -0.52 13.20 39.50
C SER A 260 0.64 14.10 39.94
N SER A 261 1.00 15.11 39.13
CA SER A 261 1.97 16.15 39.48
C SER A 261 1.32 17.47 39.93
N ILE A 262 -0.01 17.49 40.04
CA ILE A 262 -0.81 18.57 40.62
C ILE A 262 -1.72 17.97 41.68
N SER A 263 -1.12 17.52 42.79
CA SER A 263 -1.81 17.22 44.05
C SER A 263 -0.90 17.55 45.21
#